data_AF-A0A8S8Y3Q4-F1
#
_entry.id   AF-A0A8S8Y3Q4-F1
#
_cell.length_a   1.000
_cell.length_b   1.000
_cell.length_c   1.000
_cell.angle_alpha   90.00
_cell.angle_beta   90.00
_cell.angle_gamma   90.00
#
_symmetry.space_group_name_H-M   'P 1'
#
loop_
_entity.id
_entity.type
_entity.pdbx_description
1 polymer ?
#
loop_
_entity_poly.entity_id
_entity_poly.type
_entity_poly.pdbx_seq_one_letter_code
_entity_poly.pdbx_strand_id
1 'polypeptide(L)'
;MAEDSEERLILLLGQYGILHLCRNPEALEAVNNAAVSGVVCQIITHLDKRTIRFFNELHDSIEVRHSDELESLGFVKDGVEVIQYLNIEDNPVGRGKDDAALIIESPAFAESHVNLIDTIWESAVMFDTAVARYTDNQINDPLRLTIGEGSFLKNITSALGIDEELPDEDTPFDPDAFFAAGNEVNQARKKLTEGKLSNFKTRNRHSPYVETNW
;
A
#
# COMPACT_ATOMS: atom_id res chain seq x y z
N MET A 1 -2.60 -16.36 22.72
CA MET A 1 -3.56 -15.64 21.84
C MET A 1 -3.66 -16.28 20.47
N ALA A 2 -2.65 -16.15 19.60
CA ALA A 2 -2.64 -16.88 18.33
C ALA A 2 -2.66 -18.41 18.57
N GLU A 3 -1.92 -18.91 19.55
CA GLU A 3 -1.93 -20.33 19.96
C GLU A 3 -3.30 -20.84 20.43
N ASP A 4 -4.15 -19.96 20.96
CA ASP A 4 -5.45 -20.32 21.52
C ASP A 4 -6.58 -20.17 20.49
N SER A 5 -6.26 -19.83 19.24
CA SER A 5 -7.26 -19.62 18.18
C SER A 5 -7.79 -20.95 17.67
N GLU A 6 -9.11 -21.05 17.50
CA GLU A 6 -9.76 -22.31 17.11
C GLU A 6 -10.29 -22.29 15.67
N GLU A 7 -10.80 -21.15 15.20
CA GLU A 7 -11.51 -21.06 13.92
C GLU A 7 -10.87 -20.04 12.96
N ARG A 8 -10.67 -18.80 13.42
CA ARG A 8 -10.25 -17.69 12.55
C ARG A 8 -9.36 -16.71 13.29
N LEU A 9 -8.22 -16.40 12.70
CA LEU A 9 -7.29 -15.39 13.19
C LEU A 9 -7.06 -14.33 12.11
N ILE A 10 -7.36 -13.08 12.43
CA ILE A 10 -7.19 -11.95 11.51
C ILE A 10 -6.16 -10.99 12.09
N LEU A 11 -5.11 -10.67 11.34
CA LEU A 11 -4.12 -9.67 11.71
C LEU A 11 -4.24 -8.43 10.81
N LEU A 12 -4.26 -7.27 11.44
CA LEU A 12 -4.30 -5.96 10.80
C LEU A 12 -2.95 -5.28 11.03
N LEU A 13 -2.08 -5.37 10.03
CA LEU A 13 -0.68 -4.95 10.15
C LEU A 13 -0.41 -3.67 9.37
N GLY A 14 0.13 -2.64 10.04
CA GLY A 14 0.58 -1.43 9.35
C GLY A 14 1.79 -1.69 8.45
N GLN A 15 2.32 -0.62 7.86
CA GLN A 15 3.44 -0.68 6.90
C GLN A 15 4.66 -1.49 7.40
N TYR A 16 4.94 -1.38 8.69
CA TYR A 16 6.03 -2.08 9.37
C TYR A 16 5.55 -3.19 10.31
N GLY A 17 4.24 -3.46 10.38
CA GLY A 17 3.66 -4.42 11.32
C GLY A 17 4.25 -5.83 11.20
N ILE A 18 4.50 -6.29 9.97
CA ILE A 18 5.13 -7.59 9.71
C ILE A 18 6.54 -7.69 10.31
N LEU A 19 7.29 -6.58 10.39
CA LEU A 19 8.62 -6.57 11.00
C LEU A 19 8.55 -6.82 12.50
N HIS A 20 7.53 -6.29 13.18
CA HIS A 20 7.31 -6.53 14.60
C HIS A 20 6.95 -7.99 14.87
N LEU A 21 6.13 -8.59 13.99
CA LEU A 21 5.80 -10.01 14.06
C LEU A 21 7.03 -10.89 13.88
N CYS A 22 7.80 -10.72 12.80
CA CYS A 22 8.99 -11.54 12.51
C CYS A 22 10.14 -11.33 13.51
N ARG A 23 10.21 -10.18 14.19
CA ARG A 23 11.21 -9.93 15.24
C ARG A 23 10.90 -10.60 16.57
N ASN A 24 9.68 -11.06 16.75
CA ASN A 24 9.28 -11.84 17.91
C ASN A 24 9.07 -13.30 17.45
N PRO A 25 10.09 -14.17 17.59
CA PRO A 25 10.01 -15.54 17.10
C PRO A 25 8.83 -16.31 17.68
N GLU A 26 8.53 -16.11 18.97
CA GLU A 26 7.41 -16.76 19.65
C GLU A 26 6.07 -16.34 19.05
N ALA A 27 5.91 -15.06 18.71
CA ALA A 27 4.68 -14.56 18.09
C ALA A 27 4.49 -15.06 16.66
N LEU A 28 5.57 -15.05 15.85
CA LEU A 28 5.54 -15.59 14.48
C LEU A 28 5.24 -17.10 14.50
N GLU A 29 5.89 -17.85 15.38
CA GLU A 29 5.69 -19.28 15.54
C GLU A 29 4.25 -19.59 15.97
N ALA A 30 3.68 -18.82 16.90
CA ALA A 30 2.29 -18.96 17.30
C ALA A 30 1.30 -18.77 16.14
N VAL A 31 1.51 -17.77 15.28
CA VAL A 31 0.66 -17.53 14.10
C VAL A 31 0.80 -18.66 13.08
N ASN A 32 2.03 -19.12 12.82
CA ASN A 32 2.29 -20.23 11.92
C ASN A 32 1.72 -21.55 12.45
N ASN A 33 1.80 -21.80 13.75
CA ASN A 33 1.24 -23.00 14.40
C ASN A 33 -0.30 -23.00 14.36
N ALA A 34 -0.94 -21.85 14.52
CA ALA A 34 -2.38 -21.72 14.32
C ALA A 34 -2.77 -22.12 12.88
N ALA A 35 -2.03 -21.61 11.88
CA ALA A 35 -2.25 -21.93 10.49
C ALA A 35 -2.05 -23.44 10.17
N VAL A 36 -1.02 -24.06 10.76
CA VAL A 36 -0.77 -25.52 10.66
C VAL A 36 -1.88 -26.33 11.31
N SER A 37 -2.48 -25.82 12.39
CA SER A 37 -3.58 -26.48 13.10
C SER A 37 -4.93 -26.40 12.37
N GLY A 38 -4.98 -25.71 11.23
CA GLY A 38 -6.18 -25.57 10.40
C GLY A 38 -6.99 -24.30 10.66
N VAL A 39 -6.50 -23.39 11.51
CA VAL A 39 -7.12 -22.08 11.74
C VAL A 39 -7.04 -21.24 10.46
N VAL A 40 -8.14 -20.55 10.11
CA VAL A 40 -8.16 -19.63 8.97
C VAL A 40 -7.42 -18.35 9.35
N CYS A 41 -6.15 -18.26 8.95
CA CYS A 41 -5.29 -17.11 9.22
C CYS A 41 -5.28 -16.12 8.05
N GLN A 42 -5.64 -14.88 8.33
CA GLN A 42 -5.74 -13.80 7.34
C GLN A 42 -4.96 -12.57 7.80
N ILE A 43 -4.26 -11.92 6.87
CA ILE A 43 -3.50 -10.70 7.14
C ILE A 43 -3.93 -9.61 6.16
N ILE A 44 -4.45 -8.50 6.68
CA ILE A 44 -4.60 -7.25 5.92
C ILE A 44 -3.44 -6.35 6.29
N THR A 45 -2.77 -5.81 5.27
CA THR A 45 -1.60 -4.98 5.52
C THR A 45 -1.40 -3.87 4.49
N HIS A 46 -0.68 -2.82 4.88
CA HIS A 46 -0.15 -1.85 3.95
C HIS A 46 1.26 -2.29 3.50
N LEU A 47 1.35 -3.04 2.39
CA LEU A 47 2.66 -3.48 1.87
C LEU A 47 3.64 -2.33 1.59
N ASP A 48 4.91 -2.54 1.97
CA ASP A 48 6.03 -1.66 1.64
C ASP A 48 7.20 -2.44 1.03
N LYS A 49 7.88 -1.85 0.04
CA LYS A 49 9.02 -2.48 -0.66
C LYS A 49 10.11 -2.98 0.30
N ARG A 50 10.28 -2.35 1.45
CA ARG A 50 11.31 -2.70 2.46
C ARG A 50 10.90 -3.89 3.32
N THR A 51 9.60 -4.18 3.42
CA THR A 51 9.04 -5.18 4.34
C THR A 51 8.49 -6.43 3.64
N ILE A 52 8.27 -6.39 2.31
CA ILE A 52 7.73 -7.53 1.52
C ILE A 52 8.44 -8.87 1.82
N ARG A 53 9.77 -8.87 1.96
CA ARG A 53 10.54 -10.11 2.18
C ARG A 53 10.18 -10.86 3.47
N PHE A 54 9.65 -10.17 4.48
CA PHE A 54 9.31 -10.78 5.78
C PHE A 54 8.04 -11.62 5.70
N PHE A 55 7.17 -11.38 4.72
CA PHE A 55 6.00 -12.21 4.49
C PHE A 55 6.37 -13.64 4.03
N ASN A 56 7.59 -13.86 3.53
CA ASN A 56 8.09 -15.20 3.21
C ASN A 56 8.35 -16.08 4.44
N GLU A 57 8.30 -15.51 5.65
CA GLU A 57 8.44 -16.26 6.91
C GLU A 57 7.09 -16.81 7.42
N LEU A 58 5.99 -16.46 6.76
CA LEU A 58 4.66 -16.94 7.08
C LEU A 58 4.43 -18.33 6.45
N HIS A 59 3.57 -19.12 7.10
CA HIS A 59 3.11 -20.38 6.56
C HIS A 59 2.27 -20.18 5.28
N ASP A 60 2.42 -21.08 4.30
CA ASP A 60 1.81 -20.97 2.95
C ASP A 60 0.26 -20.90 2.95
N SER A 61 -0.39 -21.35 4.02
CA SER A 61 -1.85 -21.28 4.16
C SER A 61 -2.37 -19.93 4.67
N ILE A 62 -1.48 -19.02 5.10
CA ILE A 62 -1.86 -17.70 5.58
C ILE A 62 -2.14 -16.80 4.38
N GLU A 63 -3.38 -16.30 4.27
CA GLU A 63 -3.75 -15.40 3.17
C GLU A 63 -3.37 -13.96 3.52
N VAL A 64 -2.65 -13.29 2.63
CA VAL A 64 -2.21 -11.90 2.80
C VAL A 64 -2.85 -11.04 1.72
N ARG A 65 -3.42 -9.89 2.12
CA ARG A 65 -3.96 -8.88 1.21
C ARG A 65 -3.47 -7.49 1.56
N HIS A 66 -3.27 -6.69 0.52
CA HIS A 66 -2.88 -5.29 0.59
C HIS A 66 -4.11 -4.38 0.61
N SER A 67 -4.16 -3.42 1.53
CA SER A 67 -5.16 -2.34 1.53
C SER A 67 -4.54 -1.01 1.98
N ASP A 68 -4.88 0.05 1.27
CA ASP A 68 -4.58 1.44 1.64
C ASP A 68 -5.58 2.01 2.67
N GLU A 69 -6.71 1.33 2.88
CA GLU A 69 -7.82 1.78 3.74
C GLU A 69 -7.67 1.29 5.20
N LEU A 70 -6.51 0.75 5.54
CA LEU A 70 -6.25 0.19 6.87
C LEU A 70 -5.88 1.29 7.89
N GLU A 71 -6.87 1.82 8.60
CA GLU A 71 -6.66 2.80 9.68
C GLU A 71 -6.48 2.14 11.06
N SER A 72 -7.09 0.98 11.28
CA SER A 72 -7.04 0.25 12.55
C SER A 72 -5.98 -0.86 12.49
N LEU A 73 -5.06 -0.86 13.45
CA LEU A 73 -4.07 -1.91 13.62
C LEU A 73 -4.46 -2.80 14.79
N GLY A 74 -4.17 -4.10 14.70
CA GLY A 74 -4.60 -5.03 15.72
C GLY A 74 -4.76 -6.47 15.23
N PHE A 75 -5.55 -7.24 15.95
CA PHE A 75 -5.98 -8.57 15.52
C PHE A 75 -7.34 -8.94 16.11
N VAL A 76 -7.99 -9.90 15.46
CA VAL A 76 -9.25 -10.50 15.89
C VAL A 76 -9.06 -12.00 16.00
N LYS A 77 -9.42 -12.55 17.15
CA LYS A 77 -9.42 -13.98 17.44
C LYS A 77 -10.86 -14.50 17.49
N ASP A 78 -11.14 -15.49 16.65
CA ASP A 78 -12.39 -16.28 16.61
C ASP A 78 -13.67 -15.43 16.57
N GLY A 79 -13.56 -14.18 16.08
CA GLY A 79 -14.66 -13.23 16.03
C GLY A 79 -15.21 -12.77 17.38
N VAL A 80 -14.52 -13.04 18.49
CA VAL A 80 -15.00 -12.75 19.86
C VAL A 80 -14.08 -11.84 20.67
N GLU A 81 -12.78 -11.90 20.38
CA GLU A 81 -11.76 -11.12 21.08
C GLU A 81 -11.05 -10.21 20.07
N VAL A 82 -11.07 -8.91 20.33
CA VAL A 82 -10.43 -7.91 19.48
C VAL A 82 -9.32 -7.24 20.27
N ILE A 83 -8.14 -7.20 19.68
CA ILE A 83 -7.05 -6.35 20.16
C ILE A 83 -6.83 -5.24 19.16
N GLN A 84 -6.94 -4.00 19.65
CA GLN A 84 -6.73 -2.82 18.85
C GLN A 84 -5.57 -2.01 19.42
N TYR A 85 -4.58 -1.71 18.58
CA TYR A 85 -3.52 -0.80 18.96
C TYR A 85 -4.04 0.64 18.94
N LEU A 86 -3.87 1.34 20.05
CA LEU A 86 -4.23 2.75 20.22
C LEU A 86 -3.06 3.67 19.83
N ASN A 87 -1.86 3.23 20.14
CA ASN A 87 -0.63 3.92 19.81
C ASN A 87 0.45 2.89 19.50
N ILE A 88 1.11 3.04 18.36
CA ILE A 88 2.31 2.30 18.00
C ILE A 88 3.38 3.33 17.65
N GLU A 89 4.56 3.18 18.24
CA GLU A 89 5.72 3.99 17.91
C GLU A 89 6.03 3.86 16.40
N ASP A 90 6.06 5.00 15.69
CA ASP A 90 6.37 5.07 14.24
C ASP A 90 7.71 4.42 13.89
N ASN A 91 8.63 4.40 14.85
CA ASN A 91 9.95 3.84 14.67
C ASN A 91 9.88 2.31 14.69
N PRO A 92 10.12 1.63 13.56
CA PRO A 92 9.99 0.19 13.48
C PRO A 92 11.11 -0.56 14.22
N VAL A 93 12.13 0.14 14.74
CA VAL A 93 13.17 -0.39 15.65
C VAL A 93 13.00 0.09 17.10
N GLY A 94 11.88 0.75 17.41
CA GLY A 94 11.51 1.13 18.76
C GLY A 94 11.35 -0.08 19.68
N ARG A 95 11.47 0.15 20.99
CA ARG A 95 11.21 -0.88 22.01
C ARG A 95 9.74 -0.91 22.45
N GLY A 96 8.88 -0.15 21.79
CA GLY A 96 7.44 -0.09 22.07
C GLY A 96 7.14 0.44 23.47
N LYS A 97 7.95 1.38 23.96
CA LYS A 97 7.83 1.89 25.34
C LYS A 97 6.51 2.64 25.56
N ASP A 98 6.05 3.31 24.51
CA ASP A 98 4.83 4.10 24.52
C ASP A 98 3.70 3.42 23.72
N ASP A 99 3.88 2.14 23.37
CA ASP A 99 2.86 1.36 22.67
C ASP A 99 1.72 1.04 23.64
N ALA A 100 0.50 1.22 23.15
CA ALA A 100 -0.71 0.94 23.91
C ALA A 100 -1.69 0.15 23.07
N ALA A 101 -2.25 -0.90 23.65
CA ALA A 101 -3.28 -1.72 23.03
C ALA A 101 -4.48 -1.85 23.97
N LEU A 102 -5.66 -1.96 23.38
CA LEU A 102 -6.91 -2.24 24.06
C LEU A 102 -7.34 -3.66 23.72
N ILE A 103 -7.62 -4.46 24.75
CA ILE A 103 -8.23 -5.78 24.61
C ILE A 103 -9.72 -5.62 24.86
N ILE A 104 -10.54 -6.08 23.93
CA ILE A 104 -11.99 -5.95 23.94
C ILE A 104 -12.62 -7.33 23.81
N GLU A 105 -13.22 -7.79 24.90
CA GLU A 105 -14.02 -9.01 24.97
C GLU A 105 -15.51 -8.63 25.00
N SER A 106 -16.02 -8.19 23.86
CA SER A 106 -17.42 -7.78 23.71
C SER A 106 -17.98 -8.32 22.40
N PRO A 107 -18.97 -9.24 22.44
CA PRO A 107 -19.51 -9.86 21.23
C PRO A 107 -20.05 -8.84 20.21
N ALA A 108 -20.79 -7.83 20.69
CA ALA A 108 -21.36 -6.80 19.81
C ALA A 108 -20.28 -5.93 19.15
N PHE A 109 -19.17 -5.68 19.86
CA PHE A 109 -18.05 -4.94 19.29
C PHE A 109 -17.29 -5.81 18.28
N ALA A 110 -17.00 -7.06 18.65
CA ALA A 110 -16.26 -7.99 17.81
C ALA A 110 -17.02 -8.27 16.50
N GLU A 111 -18.33 -8.50 16.56
CA GLU A 111 -19.18 -8.67 15.36
C GLU A 111 -19.10 -7.44 14.45
N SER A 112 -19.27 -6.24 15.00
CA SER A 112 -19.15 -5.00 14.22
C SER A 112 -17.76 -4.82 13.61
N HIS A 113 -16.71 -5.22 14.33
CA HIS A 113 -15.34 -5.09 13.88
C HIS A 113 -15.00 -6.10 12.78
N VAL A 114 -15.46 -7.35 12.92
CA VAL A 114 -15.33 -8.38 11.88
C VAL A 114 -16.05 -7.95 10.60
N ASN A 115 -17.27 -7.40 10.70
CA ASN A 115 -18.00 -6.92 9.52
C ASN A 115 -17.24 -5.80 8.76
N LEU A 116 -16.59 -4.90 9.49
CA LEU A 116 -15.74 -3.87 8.89
C LEU A 116 -14.53 -4.50 8.19
N ILE A 117 -13.86 -5.44 8.86
CA ILE A 117 -12.71 -6.16 8.29
C ILE A 117 -13.10 -6.92 7.03
N ASP A 118 -14.23 -7.63 7.03
CA ASP A 118 -14.69 -8.40 5.88
C ASP A 118 -14.98 -7.48 4.68
N THR A 119 -15.54 -6.29 4.93
CA THR A 119 -15.73 -5.27 3.89
C THR A 119 -14.39 -4.81 3.28
N ILE A 120 -13.38 -4.56 4.12
CA ILE A 120 -12.02 -4.19 3.66
C ILE A 120 -11.36 -5.37 2.94
N TRP A 121 -11.57 -6.60 3.42
CA TRP A 121 -11.00 -7.80 2.84
C TRP A 121 -11.48 -8.03 1.40
N GLU A 122 -12.77 -7.81 1.15
CA GLU A 122 -13.38 -7.93 -0.18
C GLU A 122 -12.82 -6.92 -1.20
N SER A 123 -12.47 -5.71 -0.76
CA SER A 123 -11.86 -4.68 -1.62
C SER A 123 -10.33 -4.77 -1.70
N ALA A 124 -9.69 -5.49 -0.79
CA ALA A 124 -8.24 -5.58 -0.70
C ALA A 124 -7.60 -6.34 -1.88
N VAL A 125 -6.38 -5.95 -2.23
CA VAL A 125 -5.62 -6.50 -3.36
C VAL A 125 -4.83 -7.73 -2.93
N MET A 126 -4.87 -8.82 -3.71
CA MET A 126 -4.08 -10.02 -3.46
C MET A 126 -2.58 -9.72 -3.35
N PHE A 127 -1.89 -10.39 -2.42
CA PHE A 127 -0.46 -10.17 -2.15
C PHE A 127 0.41 -10.17 -3.41
N ASP A 128 0.35 -11.22 -4.24
CA ASP A 128 1.19 -11.33 -5.44
C ASP A 128 0.96 -10.19 -6.43
N THR A 129 -0.31 -9.78 -6.59
CA THR A 129 -0.68 -8.66 -7.46
C THR A 129 -0.13 -7.34 -6.91
N ALA A 130 -0.21 -7.15 -5.60
CA ALA A 130 0.31 -5.95 -4.95
C ALA A 130 1.85 -5.93 -4.99
N VAL A 131 2.53 -7.05 -4.70
CA VAL A 131 3.99 -7.18 -4.80
C VAL A 131 4.46 -6.84 -6.21
N ALA A 132 3.83 -7.35 -7.27
CA ALA A 132 4.18 -7.02 -8.65
C ALA A 132 4.10 -5.50 -8.91
N ARG A 133 3.03 -4.82 -8.45
CA ARG A 133 2.91 -3.35 -8.56
C ARG A 133 4.05 -2.61 -7.88
N TYR A 134 4.51 -3.07 -6.72
CA TYR A 134 5.57 -2.41 -5.96
C TYR A 134 6.98 -2.80 -6.41
N THR A 135 7.22 -4.03 -6.86
CA THR A 135 8.57 -4.49 -7.24
C THR A 135 8.90 -4.20 -8.71
N ASP A 136 7.94 -4.28 -9.63
CA ASP A 136 8.23 -4.17 -11.07
C ASP A 136 8.27 -2.74 -11.63
N ASN A 137 8.24 -1.72 -10.77
CA ASN A 137 8.37 -0.31 -11.17
C ASN A 137 7.33 0.16 -12.21
N GLN A 138 6.25 -0.59 -12.45
CA GLN A 138 5.13 -0.13 -13.27
C GLN A 138 4.14 0.61 -12.39
N ILE A 139 4.27 1.94 -12.37
CA ILE A 139 3.16 2.82 -12.00
C ILE A 139 2.09 2.65 -13.08
N ASN A 140 1.27 1.61 -12.96
CA ASN A 140 -0.06 1.57 -13.58
C ASN A 140 -1.04 2.15 -12.57
N ASP A 141 -0.80 3.40 -12.14
CA ASP A 141 -1.89 4.16 -11.57
C ASP A 141 -2.96 4.24 -12.68
N PRO A 142 -4.21 3.81 -12.43
CA PRO A 142 -5.26 3.98 -13.41
C PRO A 142 -5.29 5.47 -13.77
N LEU A 143 -5.22 5.77 -15.07
CA LEU A 143 -5.27 7.14 -15.60
C LEU A 143 -6.43 7.88 -14.95
N ARG A 144 -6.14 8.78 -14.01
CA ARG A 144 -7.15 9.63 -13.39
C ARG A 144 -7.61 10.62 -14.45
N LEU A 145 -8.79 10.40 -15.02
CA LEU A 145 -9.46 11.35 -15.89
C LEU A 145 -9.95 12.54 -15.05
N THR A 146 -9.14 13.58 -14.93
CA THR A 146 -9.59 14.89 -14.45
C THR A 146 -10.43 15.57 -15.54
N ILE A 147 -11.74 15.63 -15.32
CA ILE A 147 -12.68 16.30 -16.24
C ILE A 147 -12.30 17.79 -16.34
N GLY A 148 -11.91 18.24 -17.53
CA GLY A 148 -11.63 19.65 -17.83
C GLY A 148 -10.17 19.99 -18.14
N GLU A 149 -9.21 19.08 -17.95
CA GLU A 149 -7.77 19.33 -18.22
C GLU A 149 -7.30 18.97 -19.65
N GLY A 150 -8.23 18.56 -20.52
CA GLY A 150 -7.92 18.15 -21.89
C GLY A 150 -7.32 16.74 -21.98
N SER A 151 -7.15 16.24 -23.21
CA SER A 151 -6.55 14.92 -23.44
C SER A 151 -5.09 14.91 -23.02
N PHE A 152 -4.69 13.92 -22.22
CA PHE A 152 -3.29 13.70 -21.82
C PHE A 152 -2.33 13.66 -23.02
N LEU A 153 -2.76 13.03 -24.12
CA LEU A 153 -1.99 12.99 -25.37
C LEU A 153 -1.74 14.38 -25.94
N LYS A 154 -2.74 15.27 -25.87
CA LYS A 154 -2.63 16.66 -26.33
C LYS A 154 -1.62 17.45 -25.49
N ASN A 155 -1.60 17.21 -24.17
CA ASN A 155 -0.64 17.84 -23.28
C ASN A 155 0.79 17.36 -23.55
N ILE A 156 0.98 16.08 -23.87
CA ILE A 156 2.28 15.52 -24.26
C ILE A 156 2.72 16.02 -25.63
N THR A 157 1.87 16.01 -26.66
CA THR A 157 2.24 16.48 -28.00
C THR A 157 2.63 17.96 -27.96
N SER A 158 1.87 18.81 -27.26
CA SER A 158 2.25 20.22 -27.05
C SER A 158 3.55 20.38 -26.27
N ALA A 159 3.85 19.54 -25.28
CA ALA A 159 5.10 19.61 -24.52
C ALA A 159 6.32 19.16 -25.34
N LEU A 160 6.12 18.23 -26.27
CA LEU A 160 7.14 17.74 -27.20
C LEU A 160 7.32 18.68 -28.41
N GLY A 161 6.49 19.72 -28.57
CA GLY A 161 6.55 20.63 -29.71
C GLY A 161 6.02 20.02 -31.00
N ILE A 162 5.19 18.99 -30.90
CA ILE A 162 4.53 18.34 -32.04
C ILE A 162 3.23 19.11 -32.28
N ASP A 163 3.30 20.08 -33.20
CA ASP A 163 2.17 20.92 -33.64
C ASP A 163 1.39 20.30 -34.82
N GLU A 164 1.84 19.16 -35.34
CA GLU A 164 1.18 18.44 -36.43
C GLU A 164 0.09 17.49 -35.90
N GLU A 165 -0.99 17.31 -36.68
CA GLU A 165 -2.00 16.29 -36.40
C GLU A 165 -1.34 14.91 -36.43
N LEU A 166 -1.52 14.14 -35.35
CA LEU A 166 -1.04 12.76 -35.30
C LEU A 166 -1.71 11.96 -36.44
N PRO A 167 -0.99 11.02 -37.08
CA PRO A 167 -1.57 10.21 -38.13
C PRO A 167 -2.80 9.46 -37.62
N ASP A 168 -3.90 9.54 -38.36
CA ASP A 168 -5.14 8.80 -38.05
C ASP A 168 -5.03 7.29 -38.37
N GLU A 169 -3.99 6.91 -39.13
CA GLU A 169 -3.71 5.53 -39.53
C GLU A 169 -2.29 5.12 -39.13
N ASP A 170 -2.14 3.83 -38.82
CA ASP A 170 -0.88 3.25 -38.36
C ASP A 170 0.18 3.33 -39.47
N THR A 171 1.25 4.09 -39.24
CA THR A 171 2.32 4.26 -40.22
C THR A 171 3.31 3.10 -40.12
N PRO A 172 3.77 2.54 -41.26
CA PRO A 172 4.78 1.48 -41.26
C PRO A 172 6.05 1.90 -40.49
N PHE A 173 6.63 0.95 -39.76
CA PHE A 173 7.83 1.19 -38.96
C PHE A 173 9.00 1.69 -39.83
N ASP A 174 9.48 2.90 -39.53
CA ASP A 174 10.66 3.50 -40.15
C ASP A 174 11.83 3.51 -39.14
N PRO A 175 12.88 2.70 -39.37
CA PRO A 175 14.05 2.63 -38.50
C PRO A 175 14.77 3.97 -38.34
N ASP A 176 14.84 4.77 -39.39
CA ASP A 176 15.58 6.04 -39.37
C ASP A 176 14.80 7.10 -38.58
N ALA A 177 13.48 7.14 -38.74
CA ALA A 177 12.59 7.96 -37.92
C ALA A 177 12.64 7.56 -36.43
N PHE A 178 12.75 6.25 -36.14
CA PHE A 178 12.87 5.75 -34.77
C PHE A 178 14.15 6.24 -34.07
N PHE A 179 15.30 6.19 -34.75
CA PHE A 179 16.56 6.70 -34.19
C PHE A 179 16.56 8.24 -34.06
N ALA A 180 15.93 8.95 -35.00
CA ALA A 180 15.76 10.41 -34.92
C ALA A 180 14.89 10.81 -33.71
N ALA A 181 13.73 10.16 -33.54
CA ALA A 181 12.83 10.37 -32.41
C ALA A 181 13.50 10.06 -31.06
N GLY A 182 14.34 9.02 -31.00
CA GLY A 182 15.10 8.69 -29.78
C GLY A 182 16.00 9.82 -29.29
N ASN A 183 16.63 10.56 -30.22
CA ASN A 183 17.44 11.73 -29.89
C ASN A 183 16.58 12.93 -29.44
N GLU A 184 15.45 13.15 -30.08
CA GLU A 184 14.53 14.24 -29.77
C GLU A 184 13.82 14.04 -28.43
N VAL A 185 13.37 12.81 -28.13
CA VAL A 185 12.80 12.42 -26.83
C VAL A 185 13.83 12.59 -25.70
N ASN A 186 15.11 12.27 -25.94
CA ASN A 186 16.16 12.50 -24.96
C ASN A 186 16.38 14.01 -24.69
N GLN A 187 16.30 14.86 -25.72
CA GLN A 187 16.36 16.31 -25.55
C GLN A 187 15.13 16.86 -24.82
N ALA A 188 13.93 16.36 -25.13
CA ALA A 188 12.70 16.74 -24.44
C ALA A 188 12.70 16.29 -22.98
N ARG A 189 13.18 15.07 -22.67
CA ARG A 189 13.43 14.60 -21.30
C ARG A 189 14.38 15.53 -20.55
N LYS A 190 15.47 15.95 -21.19
CA LYS A 190 16.44 16.87 -20.58
C LYS A 190 15.80 18.24 -20.29
N LYS A 191 15.01 18.78 -21.23
CA LYS A 191 14.24 20.02 -21.04
C LYS A 191 13.17 19.92 -19.95
N LEU A 192 12.44 18.80 -19.84
CA LEU A 192 11.47 18.55 -18.77
C LEU A 192 12.15 18.38 -17.39
N THR A 193 13.38 17.86 -17.38
CA THR A 193 14.20 17.73 -16.17
C THR A 193 14.77 19.09 -15.74
N GLU A 194 15.17 19.94 -16.68
CA GLU A 194 15.74 21.27 -16.44
C GLU A 194 14.67 22.36 -16.23
N GLY A 195 13.43 22.17 -16.73
CA GLY A 195 12.34 23.12 -16.61
C GLY A 195 10.97 22.44 -16.45
N LYS A 196 10.30 22.74 -15.33
CA LYS A 196 8.91 22.35 -14.96
C LYS A 196 8.69 21.02 -14.21
N LEU A 197 9.61 20.61 -13.34
CA LEU A 197 9.25 19.81 -12.15
C LEU A 197 9.01 20.66 -10.88
N SER A 198 8.93 21.99 -11.01
CA SER A 198 8.52 22.86 -9.90
C SER A 198 7.07 22.64 -9.44
N ASN A 199 6.22 22.02 -10.28
CA ASN A 199 4.83 21.71 -9.93
C ASN A 199 4.66 20.35 -9.22
N PHE A 200 5.74 19.59 -9.02
CA PHE A 200 5.73 18.34 -8.25
C PHE A 200 6.70 18.37 -7.06
N LYS A 201 6.93 19.56 -6.48
CA LYS A 201 7.49 19.69 -5.13
C LYS A 201 6.37 19.67 -4.09
N THR A 202 6.26 18.53 -3.39
CA THR A 202 5.91 18.42 -1.97
C THR A 202 4.73 19.28 -1.49
N ARG A 203 3.51 18.72 -1.52
CA ARG A 203 2.49 19.09 -0.54
C ARG A 203 2.79 18.33 0.75
N ASN A 204 3.78 18.80 1.51
CA ASN A 204 4.01 18.33 2.87
C ASN A 204 4.12 19.56 3.80
N ARG A 205 3.13 19.66 4.69
CA ARG A 205 3.02 20.42 5.94
C ARG A 205 3.17 21.94 5.87
N HIS A 206 2.03 22.63 5.90
CA HIS A 206 1.83 23.83 6.73
C HIS A 206 0.57 23.61 7.56
N SER A 207 0.76 23.25 8.84
CA SER A 207 -0.25 23.44 9.89
C SER A 207 -0.30 24.93 10.23
N PRO A 208 -1.47 25.60 10.20
CA PRO A 208 -1.58 26.90 10.82
C PRO A 208 -1.84 26.70 12.31
N TYR A 209 -0.78 26.76 13.12
CA TYR A 209 -0.93 27.23 14.49
C TYR A 209 -1.27 28.73 14.41
N VAL A 210 -2.50 29.06 14.77
CA VAL A 210 -2.92 30.42 15.05
C VAL A 210 -2.47 30.73 16.48
N GLU A 211 -1.38 31.49 16.62
CA GLU A 211 -1.11 32.26 17.84
C GLU A 211 -2.14 33.40 17.91
N THR A 212 -3.09 33.29 18.83
CA THR A 212 -3.83 34.45 19.34
C THR A 212 -3.14 34.94 20.60
N ASN A 213 -2.53 36.13 20.49
CA ASN A 213 -2.13 36.97 21.62
C ASN A 213 -3.37 37.43 22.40
N TRP A 214 -3.39 37.16 23.71
CA TRP A 214 -3.75 38.08 24.80
C TRP A 214 -3.01 37.67 26.06
#